data_AF-A0A920SLI5-F1
#
_entry.id   AF-A0A920SLI5-F1
#
_cell.length_a   1.000
_cell.length_b   1.000
_cell.length_c   1.000
_cell.angle_alpha   90.00
_cell.angle_beta   90.00
_cell.angle_gamma   90.00
#
_symmetry.space_group_name_H-M   'P 1'
#
loop_
_entity.id
_entity.type
_entity.pdbx_description
1 polymer ?
#
loop_
_entity_poly.entity_id
_entity_poly.type
_entity_poly.pdbx_seq_one_letter_code
_entity_poly.pdbx_strand_id
1 'polypeptide(L)' 'MDRTGAVYSGRDNLNTAKEWFAEHTNSDRKMGTLQDVLAGTDVFVGLVAQARSMPPICAP' A
#
# COMPACT_ATOMS: atom_id res chain seq x y z
N MET A 1 -0.42 -2.75 -0.73
CA MET A 1 -1.19 -1.68 -1.42
C MET A 1 -0.22 -0.92 -2.31
N ASP A 2 -0.69 -0.38 -3.43
CA ASP A 2 0.04 0.61 -4.24
C ASP A 2 -0.91 1.70 -4.75
N ARG A 3 -0.46 2.54 -5.70
CA ARG A 3 -1.25 3.66 -6.24
C ARG A 3 -2.59 3.22 -6.85
N THR A 4 -2.71 1.97 -7.27
CA THR A 4 -3.93 1.43 -7.90
C THR A 4 -4.74 0.56 -6.93
N GLY A 5 -4.39 0.52 -5.64
CA GLY A 5 -5.20 -0.08 -4.57
C GLY A 5 -4.57 -1.33 -3.95
N ALA A 6 -5.42 -2.19 -3.39
CA ALA A 6 -5.00 -3.44 -2.76
C ALA A 6 -4.35 -4.41 -3.74
N VAL A 7 -3.22 -5.01 -3.36
CA VAL A 7 -2.51 -6.01 -4.17
C VAL A 7 -3.14 -7.37 -3.86
N TYR A 8 -3.62 -8.07 -4.88
CA TYR A 8 -4.29 -9.37 -4.76
C TYR A 8 -4.02 -10.21 -6.01
N SER A 9 -4.15 -11.54 -5.87
CA SER A 9 -3.86 -12.49 -6.94
C SER A 9 -4.83 -12.33 -8.11
N GLY A 10 -4.31 -12.34 -9.35
CA GLY A 10 -5.11 -12.14 -10.56
C GLY A 10 -5.45 -10.67 -10.88
N ARG A 11 -4.88 -9.71 -10.14
CA ARG A 11 -4.96 -8.28 -10.47
C ARG A 11 -4.03 -7.93 -11.65
N ASP A 12 -4.45 -6.99 -12.49
CA ASP A 12 -3.59 -6.46 -13.56
C ASP A 12 -2.38 -5.66 -13.04
N ASN A 13 -1.33 -5.61 -13.87
CA ASN A 13 -0.13 -4.78 -13.65
C ASN A 13 0.66 -5.13 -12.37
N LEU A 14 0.76 -6.42 -12.06
CA LEU A 14 1.68 -6.95 -11.06
C LEU A 14 3.05 -7.23 -11.72
N ASN A 15 4.10 -6.97 -10.96
CA ASN A 15 5.44 -7.47 -11.28
C ASN A 15 5.74 -8.67 -10.39
N THR A 16 6.84 -9.39 -10.66
CA THR A 16 7.22 -10.61 -9.93
C THR A 16 7.23 -10.44 -8.40
N ALA A 17 7.68 -9.29 -7.89
CA ALA A 17 7.66 -9.02 -6.45
C ALA A 17 6.24 -8.89 -5.91
N LYS A 18 5.36 -8.14 -6.61
CA LYS A 18 3.96 -7.97 -6.20
C LYS A 18 3.14 -9.24 -6.35
N GLU A 19 3.44 -10.10 -7.33
CA GLU A 19 2.82 -11.42 -7.46
C GLU A 19 3.09 -12.27 -6.22
N TRP A 20 4.35 -12.33 -5.77
CA TRP A 20 4.70 -13.04 -4.55
C TRP A 20 3.91 -12.51 -3.34
N PHE A 21 3.84 -11.18 -3.15
CA PHE A 21 3.04 -10.60 -2.07
C PHE A 21 1.53 -10.88 -2.21
N ALA A 22 1.01 -10.84 -3.43
CA ALA A 22 -0.40 -11.12 -3.73
C ALA A 22 -0.79 -12.55 -3.33
N GLU A 23 0.09 -13.51 -3.57
CA GLU A 23 -0.14 -14.93 -3.26
C GLU A 23 0.02 -15.27 -1.77
N HIS A 24 0.86 -14.52 -1.04
CA HIS A 24 1.28 -14.93 0.31
C HIS A 24 0.75 -14.04 1.46
N THR A 25 0.24 -12.83 1.18
CA THR A 25 -0.13 -11.89 2.26
C THR A 25 -1.60 -11.47 2.29
N ASN A 26 -2.32 -11.58 1.16
CA ASN A 26 -3.71 -11.14 1.05
C ASN A 26 -4.63 -12.34 0.73
N SER A 27 -4.61 -13.35 1.60
CA SER A 27 -5.38 -14.60 1.43
C SER A 27 -6.90 -14.39 1.37
N ASP A 28 -7.39 -13.39 2.11
CA ASP A 28 -8.82 -12.98 2.09
C ASP A 28 -9.21 -12.27 0.79
N ARG A 29 -8.23 -12.00 -0.09
CA ARG A 29 -8.39 -11.24 -1.34
C ARG A 29 -9.14 -9.92 -1.13
N LYS A 30 -8.75 -9.15 -0.12
CA LYS A 30 -9.29 -7.81 0.12
C LYS A 30 -8.97 -6.92 -1.09
N MET A 31 -9.99 -6.23 -1.62
CA MET A 31 -9.92 -5.37 -2.81
C MET A 31 -10.44 -3.97 -2.48
N GLY A 32 -10.19 -3.03 -3.37
CA GLY A 32 -10.70 -1.66 -3.26
C GLY A 32 -9.63 -0.64 -2.89
N THR A 33 -10.10 0.51 -2.43
CA THR A 33 -9.28 1.65 -2.05
C THR A 33 -8.59 1.42 -0.70
N LEU A 34 -7.68 2.34 -0.34
CA LEU A 34 -7.06 2.31 0.97
C LEU A 34 -8.11 2.38 2.11
N GLN A 35 -9.17 3.18 1.94
CA GLN A 35 -10.21 3.33 2.95
C GLN A 35 -10.97 2.02 3.17
N ASP A 36 -11.28 1.31 2.08
CA ASP A 36 -12.00 0.03 2.14
C ASP A 36 -11.22 -1.02 2.92
N VAL A 37 -9.89 -1.05 2.76
CA VAL A 37 -9.05 -2.08 3.38
C VAL A 37 -8.55 -1.67 4.78
N LEU A 38 -8.58 -0.39 5.13
CA LEU A 38 -8.23 0.07 6.48
C LEU A 38 -9.29 -0.25 7.53
N ALA A 39 -10.54 -0.48 7.15
CA ALA A 39 -11.61 -0.78 8.09
C ALA A 39 -11.27 -2.05 8.92
N GLY A 40 -11.17 -1.89 10.24
CA GLY A 40 -10.84 -2.97 11.16
C GLY A 40 -9.35 -3.37 11.18
N THR A 41 -8.45 -2.54 10.63
CA THR A 41 -7.01 -2.75 10.73
C THR A 41 -6.46 -2.12 12.02
N ASP A 42 -5.63 -2.87 12.76
CA ASP A 42 -5.01 -2.38 14.00
C ASP A 42 -3.84 -1.41 13.75
N VAL A 43 -3.06 -1.65 12.69
CA VAL A 43 -1.84 -0.88 12.37
C VAL A 43 -1.74 -0.62 10.87
N PHE A 44 -1.43 0.62 10.49
CA PHE A 44 -1.11 1.01 9.13
C PHE A 44 0.31 1.56 9.02
N VAL A 45 1.06 1.09 8.02
CA VAL A 45 2.42 1.57 7.70
C VAL A 45 2.44 2.11 6.28
N GLY A 46 2.73 3.41 6.13
CA GLY A 46 2.84 4.07 4.84
C GLY A 46 4.31 4.23 4.41
N LEU A 47 4.67 3.69 3.24
CA LEU A 47 5.94 3.96 2.58
C LEU A 47 5.71 4.64 1.24
N VAL A 48 6.51 5.66 0.96
CA VAL A 48 6.47 6.39 -0.31
C VAL A 48 7.90 6.61 -0.82
N ALA A 49 8.09 6.59 -2.14
CA ALA A 49 9.41 6.66 -2.78
C ALA A 49 10.14 8.00 -2.55
N GLN A 50 9.47 9.00 -1.96
CA GLN A 50 10.03 10.32 -1.73
C GLN A 50 9.83 10.69 -0.27
N ALA A 51 10.91 10.70 0.50
CA ALA A 51 10.99 11.59 1.64
C ALA A 51 11.08 12.99 1.06
N ARG A 52 9.94 13.67 0.87
CA ARG A 52 9.96 15.10 0.55
C ARG A 52 10.85 15.73 1.60
N SER A 53 11.98 16.34 1.19
CA SER A 53 12.81 17.10 2.12
C SER A 53 11.86 18.03 2.85
N MET A 54 11.69 17.83 4.16
CA MET A 54 10.97 18.82 4.94
C MET A 54 11.76 20.11 4.73
N PRO A 55 11.17 21.17 4.14
CA PRO A 55 11.83 22.45 4.16
C PRO A 55 12.14 22.76 5.63
N PRO A 56 13.32 23.34 5.94
CA PRO A 56 13.61 23.73 7.31
C PRO A 56 12.43 24.56 7.81
N ILE A 57 11.84 24.14 8.92
CA ILE A 57 10.85 24.94 9.63
C ILE A 57 11.59 26.24 9.93
N CYS A 58 11.18 27.35 9.31
CA CYS A 58 11.67 28.66 9.73
C CYS A 58 11.34 28.79 11.22
N ALA A 59 12.38 28.66 12.04
CA ALA A 59 12.40 29.16 13.40
C ALA A 59 12.42 30.72 13.32
N PRO A 60 11.87 31.41 14.34
CA PRO A 60 11.13 32.66 14.22
C PRO A 60 11.84 33.82 13.54
#